data_AF-A0A5A9G636-F1
#
_entry.id   AF-A0A5A9G636-F1
#
_cell.length_a   1.000
_cell.length_b   1.000
_cell.length_c   1.000
_cell.angle_alpha   90.00
_cell.angle_beta   90.00
_cell.angle_gamma   90.00
#
_symmetry.space_group_name_H-M   'P 1'
#
loop_
_entity.id
_entity.type
_entity.pdbx_description
1 polymer ?
#
loop_
_entity_poly.entity_id
_entity_poly.type
_entity_poly.pdbx_seq_one_letter_code
_entity_poly.pdbx_strand_id
1 'polypeptide(L)'
;MATLARAHQADNAPLPAVNWLERALRVAPGRPDLTAALAGALRRDARYSDAIALTREALTAGDRSPDIRFEAATAAAYLGHDDEALAHFNALLADDPEHAAAWFGSHAQALHHHGPDEALRRLRRATRCGGAAGKYWGYLAATLRLLGRDAEADAVEAAEVGDNPKRRPLPDGAKALLPSLSADFRLFGNSGRLLRHALACAATPGLVLEFGVRRGTSLDHIAAVAGQEVHGFDSFEGLPEGWVNSPRGVLTTGSQLPPVRDNARLHVGWFEDSLPPFLATHPGPVRFVNVDSDIYASARTVLTALADRVRPGTVIVFDEYIGNHSWRDDEYRAFQEFAAENSVRYEYFAASPYTKQVAVRILEIRHTG
;
A
#
# COMPACT_ATOMS: atom_id res chain seq x y z
N MET A 1 20.71 -22.22 -5.28
CA MET A 1 20.47 -20.81 -4.86
C MET A 1 19.20 -20.24 -5.52
N ALA A 2 19.08 -20.23 -6.85
CA ALA A 2 17.86 -19.75 -7.53
C ALA A 2 16.57 -20.51 -7.14
N THR A 3 16.63 -21.83 -6.95
CA THR A 3 15.47 -22.61 -6.45
C THR A 3 15.06 -22.25 -5.03
N LEU A 4 16.02 -21.97 -4.13
CA LEU A 4 15.75 -21.53 -2.76
C LEU A 4 15.16 -20.12 -2.74
N ALA A 5 15.64 -19.21 -3.59
CA ALA A 5 15.05 -17.88 -3.74
C ALA A 5 13.60 -17.95 -4.22
N ARG A 6 13.29 -18.82 -5.19
CA ARG A 6 11.90 -19.03 -5.65
C ARG A 6 11.00 -19.61 -4.56
N ALA A 7 11.51 -20.50 -3.72
CA ALA A 7 10.78 -21.01 -2.56
C ALA A 7 10.44 -19.88 -1.58
N HIS A 8 11.42 -19.05 -1.19
CA HIS A 8 11.17 -17.91 -0.32
C HIS A 8 10.22 -16.86 -0.93
N GLN A 9 10.23 -16.67 -2.25
CA GLN A 9 9.25 -15.81 -2.94
C GLN A 9 7.83 -16.39 -2.84
N ALA A 10 7.69 -17.72 -2.90
CA ALA A 10 6.40 -18.40 -2.74
C ALA A 10 5.89 -18.32 -1.29
N ASP A 11 6.79 -18.37 -0.31
CA ASP A 11 6.48 -18.26 1.13
C ASP A 11 6.29 -16.81 1.62
N ASN A 12 6.23 -15.83 0.70
CA ASN A 12 6.14 -14.41 1.01
C ASN A 12 7.23 -13.92 1.99
N ALA A 13 8.46 -14.44 1.82
CA ALA A 13 9.64 -14.11 2.60
C ALA A 13 10.64 -13.28 1.74
N PRO A 14 10.38 -11.98 1.52
CA PRO A 14 11.10 -11.18 0.53
C PRO A 14 12.58 -10.95 0.90
N LEU A 15 12.91 -10.68 2.18
CA LEU A 15 14.30 -10.48 2.62
C LEU A 15 15.16 -11.74 2.39
N PRO A 16 14.76 -12.96 2.82
CA PRO A 16 15.49 -14.17 2.45
C PRO A 16 15.65 -14.37 0.94
N ALA A 17 14.63 -14.05 0.14
CA ALA A 17 14.71 -14.13 -1.32
C ALA A 17 15.78 -13.20 -1.90
N VAL A 18 15.85 -11.94 -1.44
CA VAL A 18 16.89 -10.98 -1.83
C VAL A 18 18.28 -11.54 -1.50
N ASN A 19 18.49 -12.00 -0.27
CA ASN A 19 19.78 -12.53 0.18
C ASN A 19 20.28 -13.70 -0.69
N TRP A 20 19.37 -14.60 -1.09
CA TRP A 20 19.74 -15.72 -1.96
C TRP A 20 20.01 -15.31 -3.41
N LEU A 21 19.30 -14.32 -3.93
CA LEU A 21 19.50 -13.82 -5.30
C LEU A 21 20.79 -13.01 -5.43
N GLU A 22 21.12 -12.18 -4.43
CA GLU A 22 22.42 -11.49 -4.38
C GLU A 22 23.58 -12.50 -4.36
N ARG A 23 23.46 -13.59 -3.58
CA ARG A 23 24.45 -14.68 -3.59
C ARG A 23 24.54 -15.36 -4.95
N ALA A 24 23.41 -15.64 -5.59
CA ALA A 24 23.38 -16.26 -6.91
C ALA A 24 24.07 -15.38 -7.97
N LEU A 25 23.81 -14.07 -7.94
CA LEU A 25 24.38 -13.12 -8.89
C LEU A 25 25.90 -12.92 -8.69
N ARG A 26 26.41 -13.03 -7.45
CA ARG A 26 27.86 -13.04 -7.19
C ARG A 26 28.56 -14.25 -7.81
N VAL A 27 27.91 -15.42 -7.82
CA VAL A 27 28.47 -16.65 -8.40
C VAL A 27 28.35 -16.67 -9.92
N ALA A 28 27.27 -16.11 -10.47
CA ALA A 28 26.99 -16.07 -11.90
C ALA A 28 26.61 -14.63 -12.34
N PRO A 29 27.58 -13.71 -12.44
CA PRO A 29 27.32 -12.34 -12.84
C PRO A 29 26.85 -12.25 -14.29
N GLY A 30 26.11 -11.19 -14.63
CA GLY A 30 25.66 -10.92 -16.00
C GLY A 30 24.51 -11.80 -16.49
N ARG A 31 23.76 -12.45 -15.59
CA ARG A 31 22.59 -13.29 -15.90
C ARG A 31 21.30 -12.45 -15.86
N PRO A 32 20.68 -12.09 -17.01
CA PRO A 32 19.49 -11.24 -17.05
C PRO A 32 18.31 -11.79 -16.24
N ASP A 33 18.12 -13.11 -16.26
CA ASP A 33 17.08 -13.80 -15.51
C ASP A 33 17.25 -13.66 -13.99
N LEU A 34 18.49 -13.72 -13.50
CA LEU A 34 18.79 -13.51 -12.08
C LEU A 34 18.67 -12.04 -11.67
N THR A 35 19.06 -11.12 -12.55
CA THR A 35 18.94 -9.68 -12.33
C THR A 35 17.47 -9.27 -12.22
N ALA A 36 16.62 -9.71 -13.14
CA ALA A 36 15.18 -9.44 -13.09
C ALA A 36 14.53 -10.07 -11.84
N ALA A 37 14.91 -11.31 -11.50
CA ALA A 37 14.43 -11.96 -10.29
C ALA A 37 14.83 -11.20 -9.01
N LEU A 38 16.07 -10.67 -8.95
CA LEU A 38 16.54 -9.84 -7.84
C LEU A 38 15.78 -8.51 -7.77
N ALA A 39 15.58 -7.82 -8.90
CA ALA A 39 14.79 -6.59 -8.95
C ALA A 39 13.36 -6.82 -8.41
N GLY A 40 12.70 -7.91 -8.82
CA GLY A 40 11.39 -8.27 -8.29
C GLY A 40 11.38 -8.65 -6.81
N ALA A 41 12.46 -9.26 -6.31
CA ALA A 41 12.62 -9.55 -4.89
C ALA A 41 12.83 -8.27 -4.06
N LEU A 42 13.69 -7.35 -4.53
CA LEU A 42 13.91 -6.03 -3.92
C LEU A 42 12.60 -5.24 -3.85
N ARG A 43 11.82 -5.23 -4.93
CA ARG A 43 10.50 -4.58 -4.96
C ARG A 43 9.53 -5.19 -3.94
N ARG A 44 9.43 -6.52 -3.85
CA ARG A 44 8.59 -7.18 -2.82
C ARG A 44 9.09 -6.94 -1.39
N ASP A 45 10.38 -6.68 -1.23
CA ASP A 45 10.97 -6.28 0.03
C ASP A 45 10.81 -4.79 0.35
N ALA A 46 10.08 -4.03 -0.48
CA ALA A 46 9.94 -2.58 -0.43
C ALA A 46 11.26 -1.79 -0.57
N ARG A 47 12.31 -2.42 -1.09
CA ARG A 47 13.59 -1.78 -1.48
C ARG A 47 13.50 -1.23 -2.90
N TYR A 48 12.54 -0.32 -3.13
CA TYR A 48 12.21 0.16 -4.48
C TYR A 48 13.35 0.92 -5.16
N SER A 49 14.06 1.78 -4.42
CA SER A 49 15.21 2.53 -4.95
C SER A 49 16.33 1.61 -5.44
N ASP A 50 16.59 0.51 -4.71
CA ASP A 50 17.58 -0.49 -5.11
C ASP A 50 17.12 -1.26 -6.37
N ALA A 51 15.83 -1.59 -6.46
CA ALA A 51 15.26 -2.20 -7.66
C ALA A 51 15.37 -1.28 -8.89
N ILE A 52 15.13 0.03 -8.72
CA ILE A 52 15.29 1.02 -9.79
C ILE A 52 16.76 1.14 -10.20
N ALA A 53 17.69 1.21 -9.25
CA ALA A 53 19.12 1.29 -9.56
C ALA A 53 19.58 0.06 -10.35
N LEU A 54 19.21 -1.14 -9.91
CA LEU A 54 19.55 -2.40 -10.56
C LEU A 54 18.94 -2.53 -11.96
N THR A 55 17.66 -2.19 -12.12
CA THR A 55 16.98 -2.26 -13.43
C THR A 55 17.55 -1.23 -14.40
N ARG A 56 17.88 -0.03 -13.95
CA ARG A 56 18.52 1.01 -14.77
C ARG A 56 19.91 0.59 -15.24
N GLU A 57 20.71 -0.02 -14.37
CA GLU A 57 22.02 -0.57 -14.74
C GLU A 57 21.87 -1.65 -15.83
N ALA A 58 20.97 -2.62 -15.61
CA ALA A 58 20.72 -3.70 -16.56
C ALA A 58 20.26 -3.19 -17.93
N LEU A 59 19.30 -2.25 -17.95
CA LEU A 59 18.81 -1.62 -19.18
C LEU A 59 19.92 -0.82 -19.90
N THR A 60 20.82 -0.17 -19.14
CA THR A 60 21.97 0.55 -19.71
C THR A 60 23.00 -0.41 -20.31
N ALA A 61 23.20 -1.58 -19.68
CA ALA A 61 24.05 -2.65 -20.18
C ALA A 61 23.47 -3.40 -21.40
N GLY A 62 22.30 -2.99 -21.90
CA GLY A 62 21.68 -3.54 -23.10
C GLY A 62 20.69 -4.67 -22.83
N ASP A 63 20.31 -4.94 -21.58
CA ASP A 63 19.18 -5.80 -21.30
C ASP A 63 17.90 -5.17 -21.88
N ARG A 64 17.14 -5.96 -22.62
CA ARG A 64 15.88 -5.58 -23.26
C ARG A 64 14.75 -6.53 -22.89
N SER A 65 14.98 -7.43 -21.95
CA SER A 65 14.00 -8.42 -21.53
C SER A 65 12.71 -7.75 -21.02
N PRO A 66 11.53 -8.35 -21.30
CA PRO A 66 10.27 -7.85 -20.75
C PRO A 66 10.27 -7.82 -19.22
N ASP A 67 10.89 -8.83 -18.58
CA ASP A 67 10.92 -8.96 -17.13
C ASP A 67 11.63 -7.77 -16.45
N ILE A 68 12.82 -7.36 -16.92
CA ILE A 68 13.53 -6.24 -16.31
C ILE A 68 12.79 -4.91 -16.52
N ARG A 69 12.15 -4.71 -17.68
CA ARG A 69 11.31 -3.54 -17.94
C ARG A 69 10.08 -3.51 -17.06
N PHE A 70 9.46 -4.67 -16.82
CA PHE A 70 8.30 -4.80 -15.94
C PHE A 70 8.67 -4.46 -14.50
N GLU A 71 9.83 -4.95 -14.03
CA GLU A 71 10.32 -4.62 -12.70
C GLU A 71 10.72 -3.14 -12.58
N ALA A 72 11.32 -2.54 -13.61
CA ALA A 72 11.58 -1.09 -13.66
C ALA A 72 10.29 -0.27 -13.56
N ALA A 73 9.29 -0.61 -14.39
CA ALA A 73 8.00 0.07 -14.41
C ALA A 73 7.30 0.00 -13.05
N THR A 74 7.28 -1.19 -12.44
CA THR A 74 6.57 -1.41 -11.18
C THR A 74 7.31 -0.76 -10.01
N ALA A 75 8.64 -0.82 -9.96
CA ALA A 75 9.41 -0.15 -8.90
C ALA A 75 9.26 1.39 -8.97
N ALA A 76 9.30 1.97 -10.17
CA ALA A 76 9.01 3.39 -10.39
C ALA A 76 7.58 3.76 -9.97
N ALA A 77 6.60 2.91 -10.27
CA ALA A 77 5.19 3.08 -9.87
C ALA A 77 5.01 3.13 -8.35
N TYR A 78 5.72 2.28 -7.58
CA TYR A 78 5.67 2.29 -6.12
C TYR A 78 6.21 3.59 -5.51
N LEU A 79 7.26 4.18 -6.09
CA LEU A 79 7.78 5.49 -5.66
C LEU A 79 6.99 6.68 -6.22
N GLY A 80 5.95 6.43 -7.04
CA GLY A 80 5.14 7.48 -7.65
C GLY A 80 5.84 8.25 -8.78
N HIS A 81 6.88 7.66 -9.38
CA HIS A 81 7.54 8.18 -10.59
C HIS A 81 6.66 7.85 -11.82
N ASP A 82 5.49 8.47 -11.91
CA ASP A 82 4.43 8.09 -12.85
C ASP A 82 4.90 8.12 -14.31
N ASP A 83 5.69 9.12 -14.71
CA ASP A 83 6.17 9.26 -16.09
C ASP A 83 7.18 8.16 -16.46
N GLU A 84 8.13 7.85 -15.57
CA GLU A 84 9.11 6.77 -15.75
C GLU A 84 8.39 5.41 -15.81
N ALA A 85 7.43 5.17 -14.90
CA ALA A 85 6.63 3.96 -14.87
C ALA A 85 5.79 3.77 -16.15
N LEU A 86 5.07 4.81 -16.58
CA LEU A 86 4.25 4.78 -17.80
C LEU A 86 5.11 4.60 -19.05
N ALA A 87 6.30 5.22 -19.12
CA ALA A 87 7.22 5.02 -20.23
C ALA A 87 7.65 3.54 -20.35
N HIS A 88 8.01 2.88 -19.25
CA HIS A 88 8.37 1.46 -19.26
C HIS A 88 7.17 0.55 -19.57
N PHE A 89 6.00 0.80 -18.99
CA PHE A 89 4.79 0.01 -19.32
C PHE A 89 4.36 0.19 -20.77
N ASN A 90 4.36 1.41 -21.31
CA ASN A 90 3.97 1.65 -22.69
C ASN A 90 4.98 1.01 -23.66
N ALA A 91 6.27 0.95 -23.32
CA ALA A 91 7.25 0.22 -24.12
C ALA A 91 6.96 -1.29 -24.12
N LEU A 92 6.63 -1.90 -22.98
CA LEU A 92 6.19 -3.30 -22.92
C LEU A 92 4.96 -3.55 -23.78
N LEU A 93 3.98 -2.63 -23.74
CA LEU A 93 2.73 -2.74 -24.48
C LEU A 93 2.87 -2.50 -25.98
N ALA A 94 3.92 -1.79 -26.41
CA ALA A 94 4.28 -1.65 -27.81
C ALA A 94 4.84 -2.96 -28.38
N ASP A 95 5.63 -3.68 -27.58
CA ASP A 95 6.22 -4.98 -27.96
C ASP A 95 5.20 -6.12 -27.83
N ASP A 96 4.38 -6.12 -26.78
CA ASP A 96 3.32 -7.11 -26.51
C ASP A 96 2.00 -6.41 -26.10
N PRO A 97 1.11 -6.13 -27.06
CA PRO A 97 -0.19 -5.52 -26.78
C PRO A 97 -1.13 -6.38 -25.93
N GLU A 98 -0.88 -7.69 -25.80
CA GLU A 98 -1.66 -8.64 -25.00
C GLU A 98 -1.09 -8.84 -23.58
N HIS A 99 -0.08 -8.07 -23.18
CA HIS A 99 0.52 -8.14 -21.85
C HIS A 99 -0.44 -7.61 -20.76
N ALA A 100 -1.30 -8.50 -20.24
CA ALA A 100 -2.34 -8.17 -19.26
C ALA A 100 -1.80 -7.45 -18.01
N ALA A 101 -0.65 -7.89 -17.49
CA ALA A 101 -0.03 -7.32 -16.30
C ALA A 101 0.52 -5.90 -16.51
N ALA A 102 0.91 -5.51 -17.73
CA ALA A 102 1.39 -4.15 -18.02
C ALA A 102 0.20 -3.18 -18.18
N TRP A 103 -0.90 -3.64 -18.80
CA TRP A 103 -2.16 -2.88 -18.80
C TRP A 103 -2.68 -2.67 -17.38
N PHE A 104 -2.68 -3.72 -16.55
CA PHE A 104 -3.05 -3.59 -15.15
C PHE A 104 -2.05 -2.73 -14.38
N GLY A 105 -0.75 -2.96 -14.52
CA GLY A 105 0.28 -2.25 -13.76
C GLY A 105 0.30 -0.74 -14.02
N SER A 106 -0.15 -0.30 -15.20
CA SER A 106 -0.12 1.11 -15.61
C SER A 106 -1.38 1.91 -15.29
N HIS A 107 -2.51 1.27 -14.92
CA HIS A 107 -3.77 2.01 -14.74
C HIS A 107 -3.72 3.02 -13.60
N ALA A 108 -2.98 2.71 -12.53
CA ALA A 108 -2.91 3.51 -11.33
C ALA A 108 -2.11 4.80 -11.56
N GLN A 109 -1.01 4.73 -12.31
CA GLN A 109 -0.22 5.90 -12.71
C GLN A 109 -0.99 6.73 -13.75
N ALA A 110 -1.70 6.07 -14.65
CA ALA A 110 -2.53 6.74 -15.64
C ALA A 110 -3.69 7.53 -15.03
N LEU A 111 -4.22 7.09 -13.88
CA LEU A 111 -5.21 7.85 -13.10
C LEU A 111 -4.68 9.25 -12.76
N HIS A 112 -3.42 9.38 -12.35
CA HIS A 112 -2.83 10.67 -11.99
C HIS A 112 -2.51 11.53 -13.21
N HIS A 113 -1.96 10.92 -14.27
CA HIS A 113 -1.46 11.67 -15.43
C HIS A 113 -2.59 12.03 -16.41
N HIS A 114 -3.56 11.13 -16.61
CA HIS A 114 -4.57 11.22 -17.67
C HIS A 114 -6.01 11.21 -17.16
N GLY A 115 -6.24 10.93 -15.87
CA GLY A 115 -7.56 10.91 -15.27
C GLY A 115 -8.26 9.53 -15.28
N PRO A 116 -9.48 9.48 -14.71
CA PRO A 116 -10.17 8.22 -14.40
C PRO A 116 -10.59 7.40 -15.63
N ASP A 117 -10.97 8.04 -16.73
CA ASP A 117 -11.40 7.31 -17.94
C ASP A 117 -10.26 6.53 -18.58
N GLU A 118 -9.05 7.09 -18.59
CA GLU A 118 -7.86 6.41 -19.08
C GLU A 118 -7.46 5.24 -18.17
N ALA A 119 -7.54 5.42 -16.84
CA ALA A 119 -7.32 4.34 -15.89
C ALA A 119 -8.32 3.18 -16.11
N LEU A 120 -9.61 3.50 -16.29
CA LEU A 120 -10.64 2.50 -16.60
C LEU A 120 -10.43 1.84 -17.97
N ARG A 121 -9.98 2.57 -18.99
CA ARG A 121 -9.63 2.00 -20.29
C ARG A 121 -8.53 0.95 -20.15
N ARG A 122 -7.46 1.27 -19.39
CA ARG A 122 -6.36 0.34 -19.11
C ARG A 122 -6.81 -0.88 -18.32
N LEU A 123 -7.63 -0.71 -17.29
CA LEU A 123 -8.22 -1.83 -16.54
C LEU A 123 -9.08 -2.75 -17.43
N ARG A 124 -9.97 -2.17 -18.25
CA ARG A 124 -10.79 -2.94 -19.21
C ARG A 124 -9.94 -3.67 -20.23
N ARG A 125 -8.85 -3.05 -20.67
CA ARG A 125 -7.92 -3.71 -21.58
C ARG A 125 -7.22 -4.89 -20.88
N ALA A 126 -6.76 -4.71 -19.65
CA ALA A 126 -6.15 -5.78 -18.86
C ALA A 126 -7.09 -6.99 -18.70
N THR A 127 -8.39 -6.78 -18.44
CA THR A 127 -9.38 -7.87 -18.29
C THR A 127 -9.68 -8.62 -19.58
N ARG A 128 -9.39 -8.03 -20.75
CA ARG A 128 -9.64 -8.64 -22.07
C ARG A 128 -8.43 -9.37 -22.65
N CYS A 129 -7.26 -9.21 -22.04
CA CYS A 129 -6.03 -9.85 -22.51
C CYS A 129 -6.05 -11.35 -22.18
N GLY A 130 -5.37 -12.15 -23.01
CA GLY A 130 -5.16 -13.58 -22.74
C GLY A 130 -4.45 -13.79 -21.39
N GLY A 131 -4.94 -14.73 -20.56
CA GLY A 131 -4.33 -15.02 -19.26
C GLY A 131 -4.54 -13.95 -18.18
N ALA A 132 -5.46 -13.00 -18.38
CA ALA A 132 -5.79 -11.97 -17.40
C ALA A 132 -6.07 -12.56 -16.01
N ALA A 133 -5.44 -11.98 -14.98
CA ALA A 133 -5.65 -12.43 -13.61
C ALA A 133 -7.08 -12.10 -13.16
N GLY A 134 -7.76 -13.09 -12.57
CA GLY A 134 -9.13 -12.96 -12.02
C GLY A 134 -9.37 -11.73 -11.15
N LYS A 135 -8.35 -11.27 -10.44
CA LYS A 135 -8.45 -10.08 -9.59
C LYS A 135 -8.75 -8.80 -10.37
N TYR A 136 -8.33 -8.68 -11.64
CA TYR A 136 -8.46 -7.43 -12.42
C TYR A 136 -9.91 -6.96 -12.57
N TRP A 137 -10.87 -7.90 -12.65
CA TRP A 137 -12.30 -7.57 -12.66
C TRP A 137 -12.77 -6.97 -11.33
N GLY A 138 -12.22 -7.42 -10.19
CA GLY A 138 -12.49 -6.80 -8.89
C GLY A 138 -11.97 -5.36 -8.79
N TYR A 139 -10.78 -5.08 -9.32
CA TYR A 139 -10.25 -3.71 -9.40
C TYR A 139 -11.09 -2.83 -10.33
N LEU A 140 -11.52 -3.36 -11.48
CA LEU A 140 -12.40 -2.64 -12.40
C LEU A 140 -13.74 -2.30 -11.73
N ALA A 141 -14.41 -3.28 -11.13
CA ALA A 141 -15.69 -3.08 -10.45
C ALA A 141 -15.57 -2.08 -9.27
N ALA A 142 -14.56 -2.23 -8.41
CA ALA A 142 -14.34 -1.31 -7.29
C ALA A 142 -14.04 0.12 -7.76
N THR A 143 -13.21 0.28 -8.79
CA THR A 143 -12.88 1.60 -9.35
C THR A 143 -14.11 2.25 -9.99
N LEU A 144 -14.92 1.49 -10.75
CA LEU A 144 -16.19 1.98 -11.30
C LEU A 144 -17.13 2.44 -10.19
N ARG A 145 -17.25 1.63 -9.12
CA ARG A 145 -18.12 1.93 -7.97
C ARG A 145 -17.72 3.25 -7.31
N LEU A 146 -16.44 3.41 -6.99
CA LEU A 146 -15.94 4.60 -6.30
C LEU A 146 -15.93 5.87 -7.18
N LEU A 147 -16.06 5.71 -8.51
CA LEU A 147 -16.28 6.81 -9.45
C LEU A 147 -17.77 7.11 -9.68
N GLY A 148 -18.70 6.44 -8.99
CA GLY A 148 -20.14 6.62 -9.17
C GLY A 148 -20.69 6.03 -10.46
N ARG A 149 -19.95 5.13 -11.13
CA ARG A 149 -20.39 4.43 -12.36
C ARG A 149 -21.11 3.13 -11.99
N ASP A 150 -22.15 3.24 -11.17
CA ASP A 150 -22.81 2.11 -10.50
C ASP A 150 -23.32 1.04 -11.46
N ALA A 151 -24.04 1.44 -12.51
CA ALA A 151 -24.61 0.49 -13.47
C ALA A 151 -23.52 -0.36 -14.17
N GLU A 152 -22.35 0.24 -14.43
CA GLU A 152 -21.23 -0.49 -15.02
C GLU A 152 -20.50 -1.37 -14.00
N ALA A 153 -20.40 -0.91 -12.75
CA ALA A 153 -19.87 -1.72 -11.67
C ALA A 153 -20.75 -2.98 -11.47
N ASP A 154 -22.08 -2.81 -11.38
CA ASP A 154 -23.05 -3.90 -11.24
C ASP A 154 -22.95 -4.90 -12.39
N ALA A 155 -22.81 -4.42 -13.63
CA ALA A 155 -22.65 -5.29 -14.80
C ALA A 155 -21.36 -6.13 -14.73
N VAL A 156 -20.23 -5.53 -14.35
CA VAL A 156 -18.95 -6.24 -14.18
C VAL A 156 -19.05 -7.24 -13.02
N GLU A 157 -19.68 -6.84 -11.91
CA GLU A 157 -19.83 -7.71 -10.75
C GLU A 157 -20.68 -8.94 -11.06
N ALA A 158 -21.82 -8.76 -11.72
CA ALA A 158 -22.72 -9.85 -12.10
C ALA A 158 -22.08 -10.83 -13.10
N ALA A 159 -21.35 -10.31 -14.09
CA ALA A 159 -20.77 -11.12 -15.15
C ALA A 159 -19.46 -11.82 -14.73
N GLU A 160 -18.60 -11.13 -13.98
CA GLU A 160 -17.19 -11.52 -13.86
C GLU A 160 -16.69 -11.66 -12.42
N VAL A 161 -17.35 -11.03 -11.44
CA VAL A 161 -16.96 -11.17 -10.03
C VAL A 161 -17.73 -12.32 -9.39
N GLY A 162 -19.05 -12.32 -9.50
CA GLY A 162 -19.94 -13.30 -8.88
C GLY A 162 -19.62 -13.49 -7.39
N ASP A 163 -19.75 -14.71 -6.89
CA ASP A 163 -19.36 -15.06 -5.51
C ASP A 163 -17.88 -15.51 -5.40
N ASN A 164 -17.03 -15.13 -6.36
CA ASN A 164 -15.64 -15.58 -6.36
C ASN A 164 -14.84 -14.93 -5.21
N PRO A 165 -14.33 -15.72 -4.23
CA PRO A 165 -13.70 -15.18 -3.03
C PRO A 165 -12.37 -14.44 -3.29
N LYS A 166 -11.78 -14.59 -4.49
CA LYS A 166 -10.57 -13.87 -4.91
C LYS A 166 -10.87 -12.55 -5.65
N ARG A 167 -12.10 -12.36 -6.13
CA ARG A 167 -12.50 -11.17 -6.93
C ARG A 167 -13.39 -10.23 -6.13
N ARG A 168 -14.20 -10.78 -5.23
CA ARG A 168 -15.20 -10.10 -4.42
C ARG A 168 -14.66 -9.09 -3.38
N PRO A 169 -13.52 -9.33 -2.70
CA PRO A 169 -13.18 -8.51 -1.53
C PRO A 169 -13.02 -7.02 -1.81
N LEU A 170 -12.44 -6.64 -2.94
CA LEU A 170 -12.20 -5.22 -3.25
C LEU A 170 -13.48 -4.47 -3.66
N PRO A 171 -14.36 -5.01 -4.53
CA PRO A 171 -15.70 -4.45 -4.75
C PRO A 171 -16.52 -4.32 -3.47
N ASP A 172 -16.48 -5.33 -2.61
CA ASP A 172 -17.16 -5.33 -1.32
C ASP A 172 -16.63 -4.24 -0.38
N GLY A 173 -15.30 -4.08 -0.29
CA GLY A 173 -14.66 -3.01 0.47
C GLY A 173 -15.04 -1.64 -0.06
N ALA A 174 -15.01 -1.43 -1.38
CA ALA A 174 -15.46 -0.20 -2.01
C ALA A 174 -16.93 0.14 -1.66
N LYS A 175 -17.82 -0.85 -1.64
CA LYS A 175 -19.23 -0.66 -1.22
C LYS A 175 -19.36 -0.26 0.24
N ALA A 176 -18.51 -0.80 1.12
CA ALA A 176 -18.52 -0.46 2.54
C ALA A 176 -18.10 0.99 2.82
N LEU A 177 -17.35 1.63 1.92
CA LEU A 177 -17.00 3.04 2.06
C LEU A 177 -18.15 3.99 1.68
N LEU A 178 -19.04 3.58 0.76
CA LEU A 178 -20.06 4.44 0.16
C LEU A 178 -20.92 5.23 1.17
N PRO A 179 -21.42 4.64 2.27
CA PRO A 179 -22.30 5.35 3.20
C PRO A 179 -21.64 6.55 3.90
N SER A 180 -20.31 6.62 3.88
CA SER A 180 -19.53 7.64 4.58
C SER A 180 -18.52 8.32 3.67
N LEU A 181 -18.71 8.28 2.34
CA LEU A 181 -17.86 9.05 1.43
C LEU A 181 -18.08 10.55 1.62
N SER A 182 -16.98 11.30 1.65
CA SER A 182 -17.02 12.76 1.64
C SER A 182 -17.42 13.29 0.26
N ALA A 183 -17.98 14.50 0.23
CA ALA A 183 -18.27 15.20 -1.01
C ALA A 183 -17.01 15.57 -1.80
N ASP A 184 -15.85 15.71 -1.13
CA ASP A 184 -14.55 16.00 -1.74
C ASP A 184 -13.73 14.73 -2.05
N PHE A 185 -14.35 13.55 -2.05
CA PHE A 185 -13.68 12.26 -2.19
C PHE A 185 -12.80 12.15 -3.44
N ARG A 186 -11.60 11.57 -3.29
CA ARG A 186 -10.61 11.39 -4.37
C ARG A 186 -10.03 9.99 -4.44
N LEU A 187 -9.77 9.53 -5.66
CA LEU A 187 -9.03 8.31 -5.92
C LEU A 187 -7.54 8.58 -6.17
N PHE A 188 -6.70 7.68 -5.68
CA PHE A 188 -5.26 7.68 -5.87
C PHE A 188 -4.78 6.33 -6.40
N GLY A 189 -3.72 6.35 -7.20
CA GLY A 189 -3.04 5.16 -7.73
C GLY A 189 -1.69 4.86 -7.07
N ASN A 190 -1.31 5.61 -6.02
CA ASN A 190 -0.03 5.47 -5.34
C ASN A 190 -0.17 5.86 -3.86
N SER A 191 0.42 5.05 -2.98
CA SER A 191 0.32 5.25 -1.53
C SER A 191 0.94 6.57 -1.08
N GLY A 192 2.14 6.91 -1.55
CA GLY A 192 2.83 8.15 -1.21
C GLY A 192 2.07 9.42 -1.62
N ARG A 193 1.30 9.38 -2.71
CA ARG A 193 0.42 10.50 -3.10
C ARG A 193 -0.79 10.62 -2.17
N LEU A 194 -1.42 9.50 -1.81
CA LEU A 194 -2.55 9.48 -0.87
C LEU A 194 -2.11 9.98 0.50
N LEU A 195 -0.99 9.48 1.05
CA LEU A 195 -0.44 9.91 2.35
C LEU A 195 -0.17 11.41 2.40
N ARG A 196 0.49 11.96 1.37
CA ARG A 196 0.77 13.41 1.30
C ARG A 196 -0.51 14.24 1.20
N HIS A 197 -1.49 13.78 0.43
CA HIS A 197 -2.79 14.45 0.36
C HIS A 197 -3.53 14.41 1.69
N ALA A 198 -3.57 13.24 2.34
CA ALA A 198 -4.24 13.05 3.62
C ALA A 198 -3.61 13.91 4.73
N LEU A 199 -2.28 13.99 4.80
CA LEU A 199 -1.58 14.86 5.74
C LEU A 199 -1.82 16.36 5.48
N ALA A 200 -1.94 16.76 4.20
CA ALA A 200 -2.29 18.13 3.85
C ALA A 200 -3.73 18.49 4.27
N CYS A 201 -4.64 17.51 4.30
CA CYS A 201 -6.01 17.68 4.79
C CYS A 201 -6.15 17.58 6.32
N ALA A 202 -5.08 17.20 7.04
CA ALA A 202 -5.07 17.14 8.50
C ALA A 202 -4.99 18.56 9.09
N ALA A 203 -6.16 19.12 9.37
CA ALA A 203 -6.34 20.54 9.71
C ALA A 203 -5.99 20.91 11.16
N THR A 204 -5.83 19.91 12.04
CA THR A 204 -5.49 20.15 13.45
C THR A 204 -3.98 20.15 13.67
N PRO A 205 -3.42 21.08 14.47
CA PRO A 205 -2.06 20.92 14.99
C PRO A 205 -1.99 19.70 15.91
N GLY A 206 -0.85 19.01 15.94
CA GLY A 206 -0.70 17.81 16.76
C GLY A 206 0.36 16.85 16.23
N LEU A 207 0.41 15.68 16.85
CA LEU A 207 1.36 14.61 16.54
C LEU A 207 1.11 14.03 15.14
N VAL A 208 2.21 13.71 14.43
CA VAL A 208 2.17 12.97 13.16
C VAL A 208 2.87 11.63 13.38
N LEU A 209 2.09 10.56 13.29
CA LEU A 209 2.48 9.22 13.70
C LEU A 209 2.38 8.24 12.52
N GLU A 210 3.25 7.24 12.51
CA GLU A 210 3.14 6.06 11.64
C GLU A 210 3.37 4.80 12.46
N PHE A 211 2.57 3.77 12.21
CA PHE A 211 2.69 2.44 12.81
C PHE A 211 2.90 1.43 11.68
N GLY A 212 4.01 0.69 11.70
CA GLY A 212 4.43 -0.21 10.62
C GLY A 212 5.41 0.41 9.63
N VAL A 213 6.54 0.94 10.12
CA VAL A 213 7.53 1.64 9.30
C VAL A 213 8.24 0.72 8.29
N ARG A 214 8.63 -0.49 8.72
CA ARG A 214 9.41 -1.50 8.00
C ARG A 214 10.63 -0.93 7.26
N ARG A 215 10.50 -0.60 5.97
CA ARG A 215 11.57 -0.04 5.12
C ARG A 215 11.56 1.49 5.03
N GLY A 216 10.60 2.16 5.64
CA GLY A 216 10.55 3.63 5.76
C GLY A 216 9.99 4.37 4.54
N THR A 217 9.48 3.68 3.52
CA THR A 217 8.98 4.33 2.30
C THR A 217 7.80 5.26 2.57
N SER A 218 6.81 4.80 3.35
CA SER A 218 5.66 5.62 3.76
C SER A 218 6.09 6.73 4.74
N LEU A 219 6.96 6.42 5.70
CA LEU A 219 7.55 7.40 6.62
C LEU A 219 8.22 8.55 5.88
N ASP A 220 9.00 8.26 4.83
CA ASP A 220 9.67 9.30 4.02
C ASP A 220 8.65 10.19 3.31
N HIS A 221 7.58 9.62 2.73
CA HIS A 221 6.51 10.41 2.11
C HIS A 221 5.80 11.33 3.10
N ILE A 222 5.53 10.85 4.31
CA ILE A 222 4.91 11.63 5.39
C ILE A 222 5.87 12.73 5.85
N ALA A 223 7.11 12.36 6.22
CA ALA A 223 8.12 13.27 6.74
C ALA A 223 8.54 14.35 5.73
N ALA A 224 8.50 14.06 4.42
CA ALA A 224 8.82 15.02 3.37
C ALA A 224 7.86 16.22 3.31
N VAL A 225 6.60 16.07 3.76
CA VAL A 225 5.58 17.15 3.68
C VAL A 225 4.98 17.53 5.03
N ALA A 226 5.35 16.87 6.13
CA ALA A 226 4.80 17.12 7.45
C ALA A 226 5.06 18.55 7.96
N GLY A 227 6.22 19.12 7.60
CA GLY A 227 6.67 20.43 8.10
C GLY A 227 7.04 20.44 9.59
N GLN A 228 7.13 19.26 10.23
CA GLN A 228 7.42 19.08 11.64
C GLN A 228 8.06 17.70 11.89
N GLU A 229 8.31 17.36 13.15
CA GLU A 229 8.77 16.03 13.54
C GLU A 229 7.68 14.97 13.30
N VAL A 230 8.11 13.80 12.84
CA VAL A 230 7.27 12.63 12.56
C VAL A 230 7.82 11.44 13.34
N HIS A 231 6.93 10.62 13.90
CA HIS A 231 7.31 9.49 14.73
C HIS A 231 6.81 8.19 14.12
N GLY A 232 7.74 7.30 13.77
CA GLY A 232 7.46 5.97 13.24
C GLY A 232 7.67 4.89 14.30
N PHE A 233 6.72 3.96 14.43
CA PHE A 233 6.74 2.85 15.38
C PHE A 233 6.81 1.53 14.63
N ASP A 234 7.76 0.67 14.98
CA ASP A 234 7.89 -0.68 14.43
C ASP A 234 8.80 -1.54 15.32
N SER A 235 8.56 -2.85 15.39
CA SER A 235 9.48 -3.78 16.04
C SER A 235 10.68 -4.13 15.16
N PHE A 236 10.51 -4.05 13.83
CA PHE A 236 11.42 -4.53 12.79
C PHE A 236 11.66 -6.06 12.82
N GLU A 237 10.92 -6.76 13.67
CA GLU A 237 10.96 -8.22 13.86
C GLU A 237 9.97 -8.96 12.95
N GLY A 238 9.08 -8.24 12.28
CA GLY A 238 8.00 -8.78 11.46
C GLY A 238 6.69 -8.93 12.24
N LEU A 239 5.65 -9.43 11.58
CA LEU A 239 4.31 -9.51 12.18
C LEU A 239 4.28 -10.42 13.42
N PRO A 240 3.57 -10.02 14.49
CA PRO A 240 3.50 -10.79 15.75
C PRO A 240 2.71 -12.08 15.60
N GLU A 241 1.83 -12.15 14.59
CA GLU A 241 1.01 -13.31 14.24
C GLU A 241 0.97 -13.53 12.72
N GLY A 242 0.34 -14.63 12.29
CA GLY A 242 0.16 -14.93 10.88
C GLY A 242 -0.90 -14.04 10.25
N TRP A 243 -0.74 -13.72 8.97
CA TRP A 243 -1.62 -12.79 8.26
C TRP A 243 -1.96 -13.28 6.86
N VAL A 244 -3.26 -13.42 6.58
CA VAL A 244 -3.82 -14.06 5.39
C VAL A 244 -3.22 -15.46 5.15
N ASN A 245 -2.25 -15.59 4.24
CA ASN A 245 -1.57 -16.85 3.92
C ASN A 245 -0.08 -16.83 4.35
N SER A 246 0.32 -15.84 5.14
CA SER A 246 1.70 -15.62 5.55
C SER A 246 1.91 -16.05 7.00
N PRO A 247 3.03 -16.73 7.31
CA PRO A 247 3.34 -17.12 8.69
C PRO A 247 3.73 -15.91 9.55
N ARG A 248 3.76 -16.09 10.87
CA ARG A 248 4.33 -15.13 11.83
C ARG A 248 5.78 -14.76 11.46
N GLY A 249 6.16 -13.50 11.65
CA GLY A 249 7.51 -12.99 11.40
C GLY A 249 7.80 -12.63 9.94
N VAL A 250 6.82 -12.71 9.03
CA VAL A 250 6.94 -12.08 7.71
C VAL A 250 7.11 -10.57 7.83
N LEU A 251 7.64 -9.96 6.77
CA LEU A 251 7.94 -8.52 6.68
C LEU A 251 9.05 -8.01 7.61
N THR A 252 9.73 -8.90 8.35
CA THR A 252 10.95 -8.56 9.11
C THR A 252 12.01 -7.88 8.25
N THR A 253 12.74 -6.92 8.84
CA THR A 253 13.96 -6.35 8.25
C THR A 253 15.23 -6.99 8.78
N GLY A 254 15.12 -8.02 9.64
CA GLY A 254 16.24 -8.55 10.41
C GLY A 254 16.78 -7.53 11.42
N SER A 255 15.87 -6.74 12.01
CA SER A 255 16.20 -5.63 12.94
C SER A 255 17.06 -4.52 12.32
N GLN A 256 17.13 -4.44 10.99
CA GLN A 256 17.79 -3.35 10.29
C GLN A 256 16.85 -2.15 10.21
N LEU A 257 17.28 -1.02 10.80
CA LEU A 257 16.53 0.23 10.75
C LEU A 257 16.70 0.88 9.36
N PRO A 258 15.62 1.39 8.75
CA PRO A 258 15.73 2.11 7.50
C PRO A 258 16.40 3.47 7.71
N PRO A 259 17.06 4.03 6.68
CA PRO A 259 17.43 5.43 6.69
C PRO A 259 16.16 6.28 6.74
N VAL A 260 16.15 7.32 7.56
CA VAL A 260 15.02 8.24 7.71
C VAL A 260 15.47 9.68 7.56
N ARG A 261 14.53 10.58 7.24
CA ARG A 261 14.79 12.02 7.14
C ARG A 261 15.15 12.60 8.51
N ASP A 262 15.83 13.74 8.52
CA ASP A 262 16.28 14.43 9.75
C ASP A 262 15.13 14.79 10.71
N ASN A 263 13.91 14.94 10.20
CA ASN A 263 12.70 15.21 10.98
C ASN A 263 11.90 13.96 11.35
N ALA A 264 12.42 12.76 11.10
CA ALA A 264 11.78 11.51 11.50
C ALA A 264 12.50 10.86 12.69
N ARG A 265 11.73 10.25 13.59
CA ARG A 265 12.21 9.49 14.74
C ARG A 265 11.61 8.10 14.72
N LEU A 266 12.46 7.08 14.93
CA LEU A 266 12.02 5.70 15.04
C LEU A 266 11.91 5.30 16.51
N HIS A 267 10.78 4.69 16.85
CA HIS A 267 10.51 4.10 18.15
C HIS A 267 10.45 2.58 17.97
N VAL A 268 11.52 1.91 18.39
CA VAL A 268 11.68 0.47 18.19
C VAL A 268 10.96 -0.29 19.30
N GLY A 269 10.09 -1.22 18.93
CA GLY A 269 9.40 -2.12 19.86
C GLY A 269 7.97 -2.43 19.42
N TRP A 270 7.32 -3.34 20.15
CA TRP A 270 5.89 -3.60 19.98
C TRP A 270 5.08 -2.35 20.37
N PHE A 271 3.89 -2.19 19.79
CA PHE A 271 3.11 -0.95 19.96
C PHE A 271 2.67 -0.75 21.42
N GLU A 272 2.31 -1.83 22.10
CA GLU A 272 1.97 -1.86 23.53
C GLU A 272 3.13 -1.43 24.44
N ASP A 273 4.37 -1.64 24.01
CA ASP A 273 5.57 -1.31 24.79
C ASP A 273 6.12 0.09 24.45
N SER A 274 6.02 0.50 23.19
CA SER A 274 6.64 1.72 22.67
C SER A 274 5.73 2.94 22.68
N LEU A 275 4.42 2.76 22.46
CA LEU A 275 3.48 3.88 22.33
C LEU A 275 3.12 4.53 23.68
N PRO A 276 2.82 3.81 24.77
CA PRO A 276 2.50 4.44 26.06
C PRO A 276 3.60 5.37 26.62
N PRO A 277 4.90 4.98 26.69
CA PRO A 277 5.94 5.88 27.19
C PRO A 277 6.15 7.10 26.27
N PHE A 278 5.96 6.93 24.95
CA PHE A 278 5.97 8.05 24.02
C PHE A 278 4.84 9.05 24.33
N LEU A 279 3.60 8.58 24.48
CA LEU A 279 2.44 9.43 24.76
C LEU A 279 2.54 10.13 26.12
N ALA A 280 3.24 9.56 27.10
CA ALA A 280 3.51 10.19 28.40
C ALA A 280 4.43 11.42 28.28
N THR A 281 5.32 11.43 27.29
CA THR A 281 6.32 12.50 27.08
C THR A 281 5.93 13.49 25.97
N HIS A 282 4.95 13.15 25.13
CA HIS A 282 4.49 13.96 24.01
C HIS A 282 3.00 14.33 24.16
N PRO A 283 2.66 15.29 25.03
CA PRO A 283 1.28 15.70 25.26
C PRO A 283 0.68 16.36 24.00
N GLY A 284 -0.64 16.32 23.90
CA GLY A 284 -1.38 16.98 22.83
C GLY A 284 -2.12 16.03 21.89
N PRO A 285 -2.94 16.58 20.99
CA PRO A 285 -3.77 15.80 20.08
C PRO A 285 -2.96 15.13 18.96
N VAL A 286 -3.56 14.15 18.31
CA VAL A 286 -3.06 13.58 17.05
C VAL A 286 -3.60 14.40 15.89
N ARG A 287 -2.68 14.90 15.06
CA ARG A 287 -3.00 15.54 13.78
C ARG A 287 -3.26 14.50 12.71
N PHE A 288 -2.31 13.59 12.55
CA PHE A 288 -2.30 12.58 11.50
C PHE A 288 -1.73 11.28 12.03
N VAL A 289 -2.30 10.16 11.61
CA VAL A 289 -1.75 8.83 11.85
C VAL A 289 -1.87 7.96 10.59
N ASN A 290 -0.78 7.30 10.21
CA ASN A 290 -0.81 6.18 9.29
C ASN A 290 -0.79 4.88 10.11
N VAL A 291 -1.83 4.06 9.98
CA VAL A 291 -1.95 2.73 10.59
C VAL A 291 -1.70 1.72 9.48
N ASP A 292 -0.49 1.17 9.45
CA ASP A 292 -0.03 0.18 8.47
C ASP A 292 0.40 -1.07 9.25
N SER A 293 -0.58 -1.70 9.91
CA SER A 293 -0.30 -2.74 10.92
C SER A 293 -0.77 -4.12 10.50
N ASP A 294 -1.39 -4.23 9.32
CA ASP A 294 -1.91 -5.43 8.65
C ASP A 294 -3.03 -6.19 9.39
N ILE A 295 -2.99 -6.26 10.72
CA ILE A 295 -3.84 -7.10 11.57
C ILE A 295 -4.70 -6.29 12.54
N TYR A 296 -5.87 -6.87 12.88
CA TYR A 296 -6.81 -6.30 13.83
C TYR A 296 -6.18 -5.93 15.18
N ALA A 297 -5.41 -6.84 15.80
CA ALA A 297 -4.91 -6.65 17.17
C ALA A 297 -3.98 -5.43 17.27
N SER A 298 -3.10 -5.24 16.28
CA SER A 298 -2.20 -4.10 16.22
C SER A 298 -2.93 -2.79 15.96
N ALA A 299 -3.84 -2.75 14.97
CA ALA A 299 -4.67 -1.57 14.71
C ALA A 299 -5.50 -1.18 15.93
N ARG A 300 -6.08 -2.16 16.63
CA ARG A 300 -6.88 -1.95 17.84
C ARG A 300 -6.04 -1.39 18.99
N THR A 301 -4.82 -1.88 19.17
CA THR A 301 -3.86 -1.36 20.17
C THR A 301 -3.56 0.12 19.92
N VAL A 302 -3.27 0.49 18.67
CA VAL A 302 -3.01 1.88 18.26
C VAL A 302 -4.23 2.77 18.50
N LEU A 303 -5.40 2.38 17.98
CA LEU A 303 -6.63 3.17 18.10
C LEU A 303 -7.04 3.38 19.56
N THR A 304 -6.93 2.35 20.41
CA THR A 304 -7.25 2.43 21.84
C THR A 304 -6.30 3.38 22.57
N ALA A 305 -5.00 3.26 22.34
CA ALA A 305 -4.00 4.12 22.99
C ALA A 305 -4.12 5.59 22.57
N LEU A 306 -4.56 5.85 21.33
CA LEU A 306 -4.75 7.19 20.79
C LEU A 306 -6.13 7.79 21.06
N ALA A 307 -7.07 7.06 21.67
CA ALA A 307 -8.46 7.47 21.82
C ALA A 307 -8.60 8.90 22.36
N ASP A 308 -7.95 9.22 23.49
CA ASP A 308 -8.00 10.55 24.13
C ASP A 308 -7.29 11.67 23.36
N ARG A 309 -6.54 11.31 22.31
CA ARG A 309 -5.75 12.22 21.48
C ARG A 309 -6.43 12.54 20.15
N VAL A 310 -7.40 11.73 19.72
CA VAL A 310 -8.18 11.99 18.51
C VAL A 310 -9.15 13.16 18.74
N ARG A 311 -9.23 14.08 17.77
CA ARG A 311 -10.11 15.26 17.80
C ARG A 311 -10.76 15.47 16.42
N PRO A 312 -11.83 16.28 16.32
CA PRO A 312 -12.33 16.71 15.02
C PRO A 312 -11.20 17.32 14.18
N GLY A 313 -11.06 16.86 12.93
CA GLY A 313 -9.99 17.23 12.01
C GLY A 313 -8.74 16.33 12.06
N THR A 314 -8.65 15.38 13.00
CA THR A 314 -7.66 14.29 12.94
C THR A 314 -7.89 13.48 11.66
N VAL A 315 -6.80 13.15 10.97
CA VAL A 315 -6.81 12.27 9.80
C VAL A 315 -6.14 10.94 10.14
N ILE A 316 -6.79 9.84 9.77
CA ILE A 316 -6.27 8.48 9.93
C ILE A 316 -6.20 7.85 8.55
N VAL A 317 -5.04 7.35 8.15
CA VAL A 317 -4.87 6.52 6.95
C VAL A 317 -4.66 5.10 7.39
N PHE A 318 -5.34 4.17 6.72
CA PHE A 318 -5.17 2.73 6.92
C PHE A 318 -4.57 2.12 5.66
N ASP A 319 -3.57 1.25 5.81
CA ASP A 319 -3.07 0.39 4.72
C ASP A 319 -3.90 -0.89 4.64
N GLU A 320 -4.18 -1.34 3.43
CA GLU A 320 -4.94 -2.58 3.22
C GLU A 320 -6.33 -2.70 3.88
N TYR A 321 -6.93 -1.55 4.21
CA TYR A 321 -8.26 -1.38 4.80
C TYR A 321 -9.40 -2.02 4.00
N ILE A 322 -9.22 -2.21 2.69
CA ILE A 322 -10.17 -2.87 1.79
C ILE A 322 -9.48 -3.93 0.91
N GLY A 323 -10.24 -4.90 0.41
CA GLY A 323 -9.78 -5.70 -0.74
C GLY A 323 -8.87 -6.89 -0.48
N ASN A 324 -8.34 -7.05 0.74
CA ASN A 324 -7.81 -8.34 1.19
C ASN A 324 -8.91 -9.35 1.47
N HIS A 325 -8.61 -10.65 1.53
CA HIS A 325 -9.64 -11.65 1.81
C HIS A 325 -10.28 -11.46 3.19
N SER A 326 -9.47 -11.13 4.20
CA SER A 326 -9.85 -10.88 5.60
C SER A 326 -10.13 -9.42 5.92
N TRP A 327 -10.20 -8.52 4.93
CA TRP A 327 -10.25 -7.06 5.17
C TRP A 327 -11.31 -6.63 6.20
N ARG A 328 -12.45 -7.32 6.24
CA ARG A 328 -13.56 -7.05 7.18
C ARG A 328 -13.24 -7.36 8.63
N ASP A 329 -12.28 -8.25 8.86
CA ASP A 329 -11.90 -8.76 10.17
C ASP A 329 -10.61 -8.11 10.69
N ASP A 330 -9.87 -7.39 9.84
CA ASP A 330 -8.60 -6.74 10.14
C ASP A 330 -8.79 -5.27 10.59
N GLU A 331 -8.05 -4.33 9.99
CA GLU A 331 -8.07 -2.90 10.37
C GLU A 331 -9.45 -2.24 10.21
N TYR A 332 -10.24 -2.67 9.22
CA TYR A 332 -11.62 -2.21 9.05
C TYR A 332 -12.44 -2.47 10.31
N ARG A 333 -12.37 -3.70 10.84
CA ARG A 333 -13.09 -4.07 12.06
C ARG A 333 -12.64 -3.24 13.25
N ALA A 334 -11.32 -3.12 13.43
CA ALA A 334 -10.73 -2.36 14.54
C ALA A 334 -11.22 -0.91 14.54
N PHE A 335 -11.27 -0.27 13.36
CA PHE A 335 -11.79 1.08 13.23
C PHE A 335 -13.31 1.17 13.45
N GLN A 336 -14.11 0.25 12.90
CA GLN A 336 -15.56 0.26 13.11
C GLN A 336 -15.93 0.09 14.59
N GLU A 337 -15.25 -0.81 15.31
CA GLU A 337 -15.44 -0.99 16.75
C GLU A 337 -15.00 0.25 17.54
N PHE A 338 -13.81 0.81 17.24
CA PHE A 338 -13.35 2.07 17.83
C PHE A 338 -14.35 3.22 17.61
N ALA A 339 -14.88 3.35 16.39
CA ALA A 339 -15.83 4.38 16.04
C ALA A 339 -17.16 4.22 16.79
N ALA A 340 -17.65 2.99 16.95
CA ALA A 340 -18.86 2.70 17.70
C ALA A 340 -18.70 3.02 19.20
N GLU A 341 -17.60 2.58 19.81
CA GLU A 341 -17.30 2.80 21.23
C GLU A 341 -17.14 4.28 21.58
N ASN A 342 -16.48 5.04 20.70
CA ASN A 342 -16.15 6.45 20.94
C ASN A 342 -17.12 7.42 20.24
N SER A 343 -18.28 6.91 19.79
CA SER A 343 -19.31 7.69 19.09
C SER A 343 -18.72 8.61 18.00
N VAL A 344 -17.80 8.06 17.20
CA VAL A 344 -17.05 8.80 16.20
C VAL A 344 -17.92 9.02 14.97
N ARG A 345 -18.03 10.27 14.56
CA ARG A 345 -18.56 10.63 13.25
C ARG A 345 -17.38 10.90 12.33
N TYR A 346 -17.34 10.24 11.17
CA TYR A 346 -16.22 10.30 10.26
C TYR A 346 -16.67 10.29 8.80
N GLU A 347 -15.74 10.59 7.90
CA GLU A 347 -15.91 10.44 6.46
C GLU A 347 -14.65 9.85 5.81
N TYR A 348 -14.83 9.09 4.74
CA TYR A 348 -13.78 8.66 3.84
C TYR A 348 -13.61 9.71 2.73
N PHE A 349 -12.45 10.36 2.66
CA PHE A 349 -12.21 11.44 1.68
C PHE A 349 -11.13 11.10 0.65
N ALA A 350 -10.39 10.01 0.85
CA ALA A 350 -9.50 9.47 -0.18
C ALA A 350 -9.43 7.96 -0.11
N ALA A 351 -9.27 7.31 -1.25
CA ALA A 351 -8.94 5.88 -1.31
C ALA A 351 -8.04 5.55 -2.49
N SER A 352 -7.32 4.44 -2.38
CA SER A 352 -6.65 3.81 -3.50
C SER A 352 -7.11 2.37 -3.61
N PRO A 353 -7.91 2.00 -4.62
CA PRO A 353 -8.21 0.59 -4.88
C PRO A 353 -6.94 -0.20 -5.23
N TYR A 354 -5.95 0.48 -5.82
CA TYR A 354 -4.69 -0.14 -6.24
C TYR A 354 -3.82 -0.56 -5.06
N THR A 355 -3.64 0.34 -4.09
CA THR A 355 -2.83 0.08 -2.88
C THR A 355 -3.68 -0.29 -1.67
N LYS A 356 -5.01 -0.37 -1.85
CA LYS A 356 -6.01 -0.69 -0.83
C LYS A 356 -6.09 0.29 0.36
N GLN A 357 -5.43 1.44 0.24
CA GLN A 357 -5.41 2.48 1.26
C GLN A 357 -6.72 3.26 1.31
N VAL A 358 -7.09 3.70 2.51
CA VAL A 358 -8.22 4.59 2.74
C VAL A 358 -7.85 5.66 3.76
N ALA A 359 -8.16 6.92 3.45
CA ALA A 359 -8.01 8.05 4.37
C ALA A 359 -9.38 8.43 4.97
N VAL A 360 -9.40 8.50 6.31
CA VAL A 360 -10.53 8.84 7.14
C VAL A 360 -10.30 10.21 7.77
N ARG A 361 -11.32 11.07 7.75
CA ARG A 361 -11.34 12.34 8.47
C ARG A 361 -12.33 12.23 9.63
N ILE A 362 -11.86 12.55 10.83
CA ILE A 362 -12.71 12.58 12.02
C ILE A 362 -13.49 13.90 12.04
N LEU A 363 -14.82 13.82 12.13
CA LEU A 363 -15.72 14.98 12.16
C LEU A 363 -16.18 15.29 13.59
N GLU A 364 -16.44 14.26 14.39
CA GLU A 364 -16.77 14.35 15.81
C GLU A 364 -16.25 13.10 16.53
N ILE A 365 -15.96 13.23 17.82
CA ILE A 365 -15.65 12.12 18.73
C ILE A 365 -16.18 12.48 20.12
N ARG A 366 -16.81 11.51 20.80
CA ARG A 366 -17.28 11.65 22.17
C ARG A 366 -16.83 10.44 22.96
N HIS A 367 -15.88 10.64 23.86
CA HIS A 367 -15.43 9.57 24.74
C HIS A 367 -16.62 9.11 25.59
N THR A 368 -16.96 7.82 25.48
CA THR A 368 -17.81 7.17 26.47
C THR A 368 -16.96 7.05 27.73
N GLY A 369 -17.30 7.85 28.74
CA GLY A 369 -16.55 7.94 30.00
C GLY A 369 -16.65 6.70 30.86
#